data_AF-A0A972DZ21-F1
#
_entry.id   AF-A0A972DZ21-F1
#
_cell.length_a   1.000
_cell.length_b   1.000
_cell.length_c   1.000
_cell.angle_alpha   90.00
_cell.angle_beta   90.00
_cell.angle_gamma   90.00
#
_symmetry.space_group_name_H-M   'P 1'
#
loop_
_entity.id
_entity.type
_entity.pdbx_description
1 polymer ?
#
loop_
_entity_poly.entity_id
_entity_poly.type
_entity_poly.pdbx_seq_one_letter_code
_entity_poly.pdbx_strand_id
1 'polypeptide(L)'
;MKRRDFLAANGAALLGALGTTRNLFSEERHSPARPPVTWRRHGDSRLFDRVAWDGRPLVHEEPVGLLDGFCRLAGANHDSPLQTASNPKGMCGPVTLSLSHCLHSSTGGGGEDLLEATLELKNTSDRPCEVLAGLLSGVRPCRSATDQQMYLPITARGMTQNPAAHDCHQAVKADGYLVHYLEQQASDPRGLATQASLLAPVVDLFADGGPCRVAFFASSTEPIFFQAMEGPLRTAWRMGRRVRLAPGQAFEMKAYLFLHSGDASEAWAAFHRFAHKEDFPPIDWTRQFRVHYYDFLSGVEADGPRGGGYDADLKHFGEFHVGMASQHGYYLSYGDFIHPDRKEWPAMPNDPKGPVTMSLEKMKARVEATRRAGVHPTIYLHYTILDEGSPLFEKMRDFIQVNEPGEPIGFGWEGPDVIKKTWKMSVNSPEWREHLIQQARWVMELLDPDGIVLDETFTAWGYDYHPDRRGPLSPGGIELMRGLRAAVRSFGPDKALFASDCSMGNFCLWGDGEGGDHCYDRLLGHPLYRQSPVRYMAALGNKAWQPCAWLFKSLWPVQIDLARKVGAGVGVTNGWGDNLGLARLSEEDRRDMIRDINLLLKG
;
A
#
# COMPACT_ATOMS: atom_id res chain seq x y z
N MET A 1 -9.78 28.29 -13.58
CA MET A 1 -9.28 28.16 -14.97
C MET A 1 -10.05 27.03 -15.63
N LYS A 2 -10.73 27.23 -16.78
CA LYS A 2 -11.74 26.30 -17.31
C LYS A 2 -11.11 25.18 -18.15
N ARG A 3 -11.65 23.96 -18.04
CA ARG A 3 -11.29 22.69 -18.73
C ARG A 3 -10.95 22.78 -20.24
N ARG A 4 -11.33 23.86 -20.94
CA ARG A 4 -11.04 24.09 -22.37
C ARG A 4 -9.66 24.68 -22.65
N ASP A 5 -9.04 25.36 -21.70
CA ASP A 5 -7.75 26.03 -21.94
C ASP A 5 -6.55 25.09 -21.73
N PHE A 6 -6.75 24.01 -20.97
CA PHE A 6 -5.71 23.00 -20.69
C PHE A 6 -5.47 22.04 -21.87
N LEU A 7 -6.51 21.74 -22.68
CA LEU A 7 -6.39 20.83 -23.82
C LEU A 7 -5.73 21.46 -25.06
N ALA A 8 -5.59 22.79 -25.10
CA ALA A 8 -4.98 23.51 -26.21
C ALA A 8 -3.47 23.79 -26.04
N ALA A 9 -2.90 23.55 -24.85
CA ALA A 9 -1.52 23.94 -24.52
C ALA A 9 -0.49 22.79 -24.50
N ASN A 10 -0.90 21.53 -24.72
CA ASN A 10 0.02 20.38 -24.68
C ASN A 10 0.64 20.00 -26.04
N GLY A 11 0.58 20.91 -27.02
CA GLY A 11 1.35 20.81 -28.26
C GLY A 11 2.58 21.70 -28.20
N ALA A 12 3.75 21.07 -28.00
CA ALA A 12 5.12 21.63 -28.07
C ALA A 12 5.68 22.30 -26.80
N ALA A 13 6.55 21.57 -26.08
CA ALA A 13 7.91 22.00 -25.76
C ALA A 13 8.69 20.86 -25.08
N LEU A 14 9.59 20.26 -25.87
CA LEU A 14 10.68 19.39 -25.42
C LEU A 14 11.96 20.26 -25.44
N LEU A 15 12.86 20.01 -24.48
CA LEU A 15 14.26 20.46 -24.36
C LEU A 15 14.57 21.55 -23.31
N GLY A 16 15.17 21.10 -22.19
CA GLY A 16 16.48 21.58 -21.74
C GLY A 16 16.52 22.52 -20.54
N ALA A 17 16.90 22.00 -19.37
CA ALA A 17 17.93 22.59 -18.51
C ALA A 17 18.34 21.62 -17.39
N LEU A 18 19.57 21.10 -17.52
CA LEU A 18 20.36 20.51 -16.44
C LEU A 18 20.73 21.60 -15.43
N GLY A 19 20.58 21.34 -14.14
CA GLY A 19 20.96 22.28 -13.09
C GLY A 19 20.97 21.61 -11.72
N THR A 20 22.17 21.26 -11.27
CA THR A 20 22.56 20.62 -10.02
C THR A 20 22.06 21.30 -8.75
N THR A 21 21.56 20.53 -7.78
CA THR A 21 21.58 20.88 -6.35
C THR A 21 22.14 19.73 -5.51
N ARG A 22 23.32 19.98 -4.95
CA ARG A 22 23.99 19.19 -3.90
C ARG A 22 23.43 19.62 -2.54
N ASN A 23 23.07 18.66 -1.70
CA ASN A 23 23.07 18.69 -0.21
C ASN A 23 23.54 17.26 0.17
N LEU A 24 24.74 16.92 0.67
CA LEU A 24 25.58 17.37 1.80
C LEU A 24 24.95 17.22 3.20
N PHE A 25 24.90 15.96 3.68
CA PHE A 25 25.29 15.43 5.01
C PHE A 25 25.41 13.89 4.78
N SER A 26 26.48 13.13 5.01
CA SER A 26 27.59 13.11 5.97
C SER A 26 28.76 12.36 5.31
N GLU A 27 29.98 12.89 5.37
CA GLU A 27 31.21 12.18 4.98
C GLU A 27 31.82 11.45 6.20
N GLU A 28 32.54 10.36 5.90
CA GLU A 28 33.20 9.37 6.78
C GLU A 28 32.34 8.14 7.15
N ARG A 29 32.57 6.92 6.63
CA ARG A 29 33.74 6.31 5.99
C ARG A 29 33.32 5.59 4.71
N HIS A 30 34.01 5.86 3.60
CA HIS A 30 34.10 4.87 2.53
C HIS A 30 34.80 3.63 3.08
N SER A 31 34.07 2.52 3.14
CA SER A 31 34.60 1.18 3.36
C SER A 31 33.99 0.26 2.30
N PRO A 32 34.71 -0.79 1.92
CA PRO A 32 35.39 -0.95 0.63
C PRO A 32 34.41 -1.20 -0.53
N ALA A 33 34.93 -1.26 -1.77
CA ALA A 33 34.17 -1.62 -2.96
C ALA A 33 33.12 -2.72 -2.69
N ARG A 34 31.89 -2.55 -3.18
CA ARG A 34 30.83 -3.56 -3.08
C ARG A 34 31.42 -4.93 -3.48
N PRO A 35 31.13 -6.00 -2.73
CA PRO A 35 31.49 -7.36 -3.10
C PRO A 35 31.14 -7.64 -4.57
N PRO A 36 32.07 -8.12 -5.41
CA PRO A 36 31.74 -8.48 -6.78
C PRO A 36 30.71 -9.63 -6.81
N VAL A 37 29.50 -9.31 -7.25
CA VAL A 37 28.50 -10.31 -7.65
C VAL A 37 28.93 -10.89 -9.00
N THR A 38 29.02 -12.21 -9.08
CA THR A 38 29.40 -12.91 -10.31
C THR A 38 28.28 -13.80 -10.77
N TRP A 39 27.71 -13.48 -11.93
CA TRP A 39 26.66 -14.26 -12.58
C TRP A 39 27.24 -15.17 -13.67
N ARG A 40 26.76 -16.41 -13.76
CA ARG A 40 27.12 -17.34 -14.84
C ARG A 40 25.95 -17.51 -15.79
N ARG A 41 26.22 -17.33 -17.09
CA ARG A 41 25.29 -17.67 -18.17
C ARG A 41 25.50 -19.11 -18.63
N HIS A 42 24.39 -19.80 -18.90
CA HIS A 42 24.37 -21.06 -19.62
C HIS A 42 24.74 -20.81 -21.08
N GLY A 43 25.54 -21.71 -21.67
CA GLY A 43 26.17 -21.50 -22.99
C GLY A 43 25.16 -21.23 -24.10
N ASP A 44 24.17 -22.12 -24.24
CA ASP A 44 23.26 -22.11 -25.40
C ASP A 44 22.12 -21.09 -25.26
N SER A 45 21.42 -21.12 -24.13
CA SER A 45 20.24 -20.28 -23.89
C SER A 45 20.56 -18.85 -23.49
N ARG A 46 21.81 -18.59 -23.07
CA ARG A 46 22.25 -17.33 -22.44
C ARG A 46 21.55 -16.97 -21.13
N LEU A 47 20.65 -17.81 -20.62
CA LEU A 47 20.01 -17.62 -19.32
C LEU A 47 21.01 -17.84 -18.18
N PHE A 48 20.74 -17.26 -17.02
CA PHE A 48 21.60 -17.38 -15.85
C PHE A 48 21.29 -18.65 -15.04
N ASP A 49 22.32 -19.40 -14.70
CA ASP A 49 22.20 -20.68 -13.98
C ASP A 49 22.95 -20.73 -12.65
N ARG A 50 23.88 -19.79 -12.40
CA ARG A 50 24.61 -19.68 -11.13
C ARG A 50 24.90 -18.22 -10.78
N VAL A 51 25.02 -17.99 -9.48
CA VAL A 51 25.47 -16.72 -8.91
C VAL A 51 26.39 -16.95 -7.72
N ALA A 52 27.37 -16.08 -7.56
CA ALA A 52 28.27 -16.06 -6.43
C ALA A 52 28.46 -14.65 -5.87
N TRP A 53 28.66 -14.57 -4.56
CA TRP A 53 29.00 -13.34 -3.83
C TRP A 53 30.41 -13.49 -3.26
N ASP A 54 31.35 -12.64 -3.66
CA ASP A 54 32.77 -12.78 -3.33
C ASP A 54 33.32 -14.18 -3.67
N GLY A 55 32.91 -14.70 -4.83
CA GLY A 55 33.28 -16.04 -5.30
C GLY A 55 32.65 -17.21 -4.52
N ARG A 56 31.84 -16.95 -3.49
CA ARG A 56 31.08 -17.98 -2.77
C ARG A 56 29.76 -18.25 -3.50
N PRO A 57 29.47 -19.49 -3.92
CA PRO A 57 28.23 -19.82 -4.61
C PRO A 57 27.03 -19.69 -3.66
N LEU A 58 25.93 -19.12 -4.16
CA LEU A 58 24.66 -19.01 -3.44
C LEU A 58 23.63 -20.07 -3.86
N VAL A 59 23.92 -20.82 -4.94
CA VAL A 59 23.20 -22.03 -5.32
C VAL A 59 23.99 -23.22 -4.80
N HIS A 60 23.33 -24.11 -4.05
CA HIS A 60 23.96 -25.25 -3.40
C HIS A 60 23.56 -26.58 -4.07
N GLU A 61 23.07 -27.53 -3.29
CA GLU A 61 22.83 -28.93 -3.71
C GLU A 61 21.50 -29.14 -4.45
N GLU A 62 20.58 -28.19 -4.36
CA GLU A 62 19.27 -28.27 -5.01
C GLU A 62 19.43 -28.26 -6.55
N PRO A 63 18.83 -29.22 -7.29
CA PRO A 63 18.83 -29.22 -8.75
C PRO A 63 17.90 -28.14 -9.37
N VAL A 64 17.69 -27.04 -8.66
CA VAL A 64 16.92 -25.86 -9.10
C VAL A 64 17.89 -24.71 -9.31
N GLY A 65 17.74 -24.02 -10.44
CA GLY A 65 18.54 -22.86 -10.83
C GLY A 65 18.20 -21.59 -10.04
N LEU A 66 18.47 -20.45 -10.67
CA LEU A 66 18.29 -19.14 -10.03
C LEU A 66 16.83 -18.73 -9.93
N LEU A 67 16.09 -18.89 -11.03
CA LEU A 67 14.67 -18.54 -11.18
C LEU A 67 14.07 -19.44 -12.29
N ASP A 68 14.04 -20.75 -12.06
CA ASP A 68 13.50 -21.72 -13.02
C ASP A 68 11.97 -21.63 -13.07
N GLY A 69 11.39 -21.63 -14.27
CA GLY A 69 9.95 -21.58 -14.47
C GLY A 69 9.27 -22.91 -14.15
N PHE A 70 8.06 -22.86 -13.59
CA PHE A 70 7.19 -24.03 -13.47
C PHE A 70 5.77 -23.70 -13.88
N CYS A 71 5.04 -24.72 -14.31
CA CYS A 71 3.63 -24.63 -14.63
C CYS A 71 2.93 -25.96 -14.32
N ARG A 72 1.73 -25.89 -13.76
CA ARG A 72 0.90 -27.06 -13.48
C ARG A 72 -0.55 -26.77 -13.82
N LEU A 73 -1.17 -27.62 -14.63
CA LEU A 73 -2.62 -27.53 -14.88
C LEU A 73 -3.42 -27.78 -13.59
N ALA A 74 -4.49 -27.02 -13.40
CA ALA A 74 -5.40 -27.23 -12.29
C ALA A 74 -5.95 -28.68 -12.33
N GLY A 75 -5.87 -29.38 -11.19
CA GLY A 75 -6.28 -30.79 -11.07
C GLY A 75 -5.22 -31.82 -11.50
N ALA A 76 -4.04 -31.41 -11.98
CA ALA A 76 -2.94 -32.33 -12.24
C ALA A 76 -2.17 -32.67 -10.95
N ASN A 77 -1.76 -33.93 -10.81
CA ASN A 77 -1.02 -34.42 -9.64
C ASN A 77 0.48 -34.12 -9.68
N HIS A 78 1.01 -33.67 -10.82
CA HIS A 78 2.43 -33.43 -11.02
C HIS A 78 2.67 -32.08 -11.70
N ASP A 79 3.78 -31.44 -11.36
CA ASP A 79 4.27 -30.25 -12.06
C ASP A 79 4.74 -30.64 -13.48
N SER A 80 4.68 -29.70 -14.43
CA SER A 80 5.41 -29.86 -15.70
C SER A 80 6.91 -29.92 -15.44
N PRO A 81 7.71 -30.45 -16.39
CA PRO A 81 9.15 -30.26 -16.35
C PRO A 81 9.48 -28.78 -16.17
N LEU A 82 10.49 -28.47 -15.35
CA LEU A 82 10.94 -27.11 -15.11
C LEU A 82 11.46 -26.47 -16.40
N GLN A 83 11.16 -25.19 -16.58
CA GLN A 83 11.79 -24.35 -17.60
C GLN A 83 13.07 -23.81 -16.98
N THR A 84 14.19 -24.41 -17.35
CA THR A 84 15.51 -24.09 -16.76
C THR A 84 16.38 -23.37 -17.78
N ALA A 85 17.57 -22.94 -17.36
CA ALA A 85 18.56 -22.40 -18.29
C ALA A 85 18.93 -23.40 -19.41
N SER A 86 18.92 -24.72 -19.16
CA SER A 86 19.19 -25.72 -20.21
C SER A 86 17.99 -26.03 -21.09
N ASN A 87 16.77 -25.81 -20.59
CA ASN A 87 15.52 -26.03 -21.32
C ASN A 87 14.54 -24.86 -21.10
N PRO A 88 14.78 -23.69 -21.73
CA PRO A 88 14.04 -22.46 -21.44
C PRO A 88 12.61 -22.46 -21.98
N LYS A 89 12.27 -23.41 -22.86
CA LYS A 89 10.95 -23.51 -23.49
C LYS A 89 10.33 -24.85 -23.17
N GLY A 90 9.01 -24.89 -23.03
CA GLY A 90 8.30 -26.12 -22.70
C GLY A 90 6.81 -26.04 -22.94
N MET A 91 6.12 -27.10 -22.54
CA MET A 91 4.66 -27.20 -22.61
C MET A 91 4.10 -27.83 -21.33
N CYS A 92 2.95 -27.34 -20.90
CA CYS A 92 2.12 -27.90 -19.83
C CYS A 92 0.69 -28.07 -20.36
N GLY A 93 0.41 -29.26 -20.92
CA GLY A 93 -0.80 -29.50 -21.73
C GLY A 93 -0.96 -28.47 -22.85
N PRO A 94 -2.05 -27.68 -22.90
CA PRO A 94 -2.28 -26.69 -23.95
C PRO A 94 -1.51 -25.37 -23.74
N VAL A 95 -0.68 -25.26 -22.70
CA VAL A 95 0.04 -24.02 -22.38
C VAL A 95 1.50 -24.13 -22.82
N THR A 96 1.93 -23.26 -23.73
CA THR A 96 3.34 -23.11 -24.09
C THR A 96 4.03 -22.17 -23.11
N LEU A 97 5.27 -22.46 -22.77
CA LEU A 97 6.06 -21.77 -21.75
C LEU A 97 7.38 -21.29 -22.34
N SER A 98 7.82 -20.09 -21.98
CA SER A 98 9.13 -19.54 -22.35
C SER A 98 9.72 -18.73 -21.18
N LEU A 99 10.96 -19.01 -20.82
CA LEU A 99 11.70 -18.31 -19.77
C LEU A 99 12.75 -17.38 -20.37
N SER A 100 12.85 -16.16 -19.83
CA SER A 100 13.91 -15.20 -20.16
C SER A 100 14.44 -14.51 -18.91
N HIS A 101 15.73 -14.15 -18.92
CA HIS A 101 16.41 -13.46 -17.81
C HIS A 101 17.04 -12.14 -18.27
N CYS A 102 16.99 -11.13 -17.39
CA CYS A 102 17.66 -9.84 -17.54
C CYS A 102 18.42 -9.49 -16.26
N LEU A 103 19.61 -8.90 -16.39
CA LEU A 103 20.35 -8.36 -15.24
C LEU A 103 20.19 -6.85 -15.17
N HIS A 104 20.14 -6.35 -13.95
CA HIS A 104 20.06 -4.94 -13.66
C HIS A 104 21.03 -4.56 -12.54
N SER A 105 21.43 -3.29 -12.54
CA SER A 105 22.06 -2.68 -11.38
C SER A 105 21.02 -1.95 -10.53
N SER A 106 20.88 -2.35 -9.27
CA SER A 106 19.95 -1.75 -8.31
C SER A 106 20.21 -0.28 -8.02
N THR A 107 21.46 0.18 -8.19
CA THR A 107 21.92 1.55 -7.91
C THR A 107 22.38 2.30 -9.16
N GLY A 108 22.38 1.68 -10.34
CA GLY A 108 22.86 2.29 -11.58
C GLY A 108 24.39 2.41 -11.66
N GLY A 109 25.12 1.76 -10.76
CA GLY A 109 26.58 1.58 -10.84
C GLY A 109 26.98 0.38 -11.70
N GLY A 110 28.28 0.04 -11.71
CA GLY A 110 28.80 -1.07 -12.52
C GLY A 110 28.49 -2.49 -11.98
N GLY A 111 27.94 -2.62 -10.77
CA GLY A 111 27.56 -3.91 -10.19
C GLY A 111 26.13 -4.30 -10.57
N GLU A 112 25.97 -5.37 -11.33
CA GLU A 112 24.69 -6.05 -11.57
C GLU A 112 24.40 -6.98 -10.39
N ASP A 113 23.37 -6.67 -9.61
CA ASP A 113 23.03 -7.34 -8.35
C ASP A 113 21.58 -7.85 -8.32
N LEU A 114 20.83 -7.63 -9.41
CA LEU A 114 19.42 -7.98 -9.54
C LEU A 114 19.17 -8.75 -10.84
N LEU A 115 18.55 -9.92 -10.70
CA LEU A 115 18.09 -10.77 -11.80
C LEU A 115 16.58 -10.67 -11.92
N GLU A 116 16.09 -10.17 -13.05
CA GLU A 116 14.69 -10.27 -13.48
C GLU A 116 14.52 -11.57 -14.28
N ALA A 117 13.50 -12.36 -13.93
CA ALA A 117 13.05 -13.48 -14.75
C ALA A 117 11.61 -13.23 -15.22
N THR A 118 11.36 -13.45 -16.51
CA THR A 118 10.04 -13.40 -17.12
C THR A 118 9.66 -14.79 -17.61
N LEU A 119 8.55 -15.32 -17.10
CA LEU A 119 7.89 -16.54 -17.57
C LEU A 119 6.68 -16.16 -18.41
N GLU A 120 6.75 -16.44 -19.71
CA GLU A 120 5.64 -16.25 -20.64
C GLU A 120 4.82 -17.53 -20.73
N LEU A 121 3.51 -17.39 -20.61
CA LEU A 121 2.52 -18.45 -20.77
C LEU A 121 1.58 -18.10 -21.92
N LYS A 122 1.26 -19.07 -22.78
CA LYS A 122 0.24 -18.89 -23.82
C LYS A 122 -0.63 -20.13 -23.94
N ASN A 123 -1.94 -19.95 -23.80
CA ASN A 123 -2.91 -21.01 -24.04
C ASN A 123 -3.12 -21.18 -25.56
N THR A 124 -2.72 -22.33 -26.09
CA THR A 124 -2.86 -22.66 -27.52
C THR A 124 -4.12 -23.45 -27.85
N SER A 125 -4.98 -23.71 -26.86
CA SER A 125 -6.26 -24.39 -27.08
C SER A 125 -7.41 -23.43 -27.40
N ASP A 126 -8.52 -24.00 -27.82
CA ASP A 126 -9.81 -23.34 -28.08
C ASP A 126 -10.66 -23.18 -26.82
N ARG A 127 -10.17 -23.62 -25.64
CA ARG A 127 -10.90 -23.58 -24.36
C ARG A 127 -10.11 -22.84 -23.29
N PRO A 128 -10.77 -22.22 -22.32
CA PRO A 128 -10.07 -21.65 -21.18
C PRO A 128 -9.40 -22.76 -20.36
N CYS A 129 -8.23 -22.47 -19.80
CA CYS A 129 -7.53 -23.36 -18.87
C CYS A 129 -7.10 -22.59 -17.62
N GLU A 130 -6.90 -23.32 -16.52
CA GLU A 130 -6.36 -22.79 -15.28
C GLU A 130 -5.04 -23.49 -14.97
N VAL A 131 -4.03 -22.70 -14.62
CA VAL A 131 -2.69 -23.18 -14.27
C VAL A 131 -2.22 -22.55 -12.98
N LEU A 132 -1.43 -23.29 -12.21
CA LEU A 132 -0.52 -22.75 -11.21
C LEU A 132 0.83 -22.54 -11.90
N ALA A 133 1.26 -21.29 -12.04
CA ALA A 133 2.50 -20.93 -12.69
C ALA A 133 3.38 -20.09 -11.77
N GLY A 134 4.68 -20.16 -11.96
CA GLY A 134 5.61 -19.56 -11.02
C GLY A 134 7.08 -19.73 -11.39
N LEU A 135 7.93 -19.29 -10.48
CA LEU A 135 9.38 -19.42 -10.53
C LEU A 135 9.88 -20.12 -9.26
N LEU A 136 10.94 -20.90 -9.40
CA LEU A 136 11.61 -21.64 -8.34
C LEU A 136 13.07 -21.18 -8.25
N SER A 137 13.57 -20.96 -7.03
CA SER A 137 14.95 -20.53 -6.78
C SER A 137 15.63 -21.44 -5.77
N GLY A 138 16.79 -21.97 -6.16
CA GLY A 138 17.72 -22.63 -5.24
C GLY A 138 18.67 -21.67 -4.51
N VAL A 139 18.54 -20.36 -4.75
CA VAL A 139 19.45 -19.34 -4.19
C VAL A 139 19.13 -19.11 -2.72
N ARG A 140 20.16 -19.12 -1.89
CA ARG A 140 20.05 -18.87 -0.45
C ARG A 140 21.34 -18.30 0.14
N PRO A 141 21.26 -17.56 1.26
CA PRO A 141 22.42 -16.95 1.90
C PRO A 141 23.30 -17.96 2.64
N CYS A 142 22.85 -19.20 2.85
CA CYS A 142 23.60 -20.23 3.55
C CYS A 142 23.28 -21.63 3.02
N ARG A 143 24.16 -22.61 3.30
CA ARG A 143 23.99 -23.97 2.77
C ARG A 143 22.77 -24.69 3.35
N SER A 144 22.43 -24.49 4.62
CA SER A 144 21.27 -25.12 5.26
C SER A 144 20.01 -24.28 5.02
N ALA A 145 18.97 -24.88 4.45
CA ALA A 145 17.74 -24.15 4.15
C ALA A 145 16.95 -23.74 5.42
N THR A 146 17.10 -24.49 6.51
CA THR A 146 16.43 -24.21 7.79
C THR A 146 17.19 -23.22 8.67
N ASP A 147 18.43 -22.88 8.31
CA ASP A 147 19.23 -21.89 9.05
C ASP A 147 18.94 -20.46 8.54
N GLN A 148 18.05 -20.33 7.55
CA GLN A 148 17.60 -19.06 7.00
C GLN A 148 16.63 -18.35 7.95
N GLN A 149 16.81 -17.04 8.07
CA GLN A 149 15.86 -16.11 8.63
C GLN A 149 15.24 -15.28 7.50
N MET A 150 14.07 -14.73 7.76
CA MET A 150 13.27 -13.93 6.85
C MET A 150 12.89 -12.62 7.51
N TYR A 151 12.89 -11.54 6.74
CA TYR A 151 12.20 -10.31 7.07
C TYR A 151 11.03 -10.11 6.11
N LEU A 152 9.81 -10.09 6.66
CA LEU A 152 8.56 -10.05 5.90
C LEU A 152 7.76 -8.80 6.29
N PRO A 153 7.31 -7.95 5.35
CA PRO A 153 6.47 -6.80 5.68
C PRO A 153 5.02 -7.26 5.94
N ILE A 154 4.77 -7.90 7.08
CA ILE A 154 3.47 -8.52 7.41
C ILE A 154 2.43 -7.45 7.76
N THR A 155 1.20 -7.60 7.27
CA THR A 155 0.08 -6.69 7.63
C THR A 155 -0.15 -6.67 9.13
N ALA A 156 -0.67 -5.55 9.66
CA ALA A 156 -1.04 -5.42 11.06
C ALA A 156 -2.42 -6.01 11.38
N ARG A 157 -3.15 -6.50 10.36
CA ARG A 157 -4.47 -7.09 10.53
C ARG A 157 -4.38 -8.39 11.35
N GLY A 158 -4.85 -8.37 12.60
CA GLY A 158 -4.77 -9.53 13.49
C GLY A 158 -3.61 -9.50 14.49
N MET A 159 -2.79 -8.44 14.48
CA MET A 159 -1.61 -8.30 15.35
C MET A 159 -1.94 -8.49 16.83
N THR A 160 -3.09 -7.97 17.30
CA THR A 160 -3.52 -8.10 18.69
C THR A 160 -3.88 -9.52 19.11
N GLN A 161 -4.34 -10.36 18.18
CA GLN A 161 -4.82 -11.71 18.46
C GLN A 161 -3.67 -12.71 18.50
N ASN A 162 -2.64 -12.51 17.66
CA ASN A 162 -1.48 -13.39 17.58
C ASN A 162 -0.19 -12.62 17.24
N PRO A 163 0.38 -11.85 18.18
CA PRO A 163 1.53 -10.99 17.92
C PRO A 163 2.73 -11.72 17.28
N ALA A 164 2.98 -12.98 17.66
CA ALA A 164 4.09 -13.77 17.12
C ALA A 164 3.97 -14.07 15.62
N ALA A 165 2.74 -14.25 15.11
CA ALA A 165 2.50 -14.40 13.67
C ALA A 165 2.65 -13.08 12.89
N HIS A 166 2.72 -11.95 13.59
CA HIS A 166 2.89 -10.61 13.02
C HIS A 166 4.27 -10.02 13.31
N ASP A 167 5.21 -10.79 13.88
CA ASP A 167 6.61 -10.41 13.88
C ASP A 167 7.15 -10.47 12.44
N CYS A 168 7.76 -9.39 11.96
CA CYS A 168 8.34 -9.38 10.62
C CYS A 168 9.58 -10.30 10.53
N HIS A 169 10.25 -10.57 11.66
CA HIS A 169 11.40 -11.44 11.73
C HIS A 169 10.96 -12.90 11.97
N GLN A 170 11.08 -13.74 10.95
CA GLN A 170 10.58 -15.11 10.96
C GLN A 170 11.67 -16.11 10.58
N ALA A 171 11.65 -17.31 11.15
CA ALA A 171 12.58 -18.38 10.77
C ALA A 171 11.98 -19.28 9.69
N VAL A 172 12.81 -19.75 8.74
CA VAL A 172 12.43 -20.83 7.82
C VAL A 172 12.45 -22.15 8.58
N LYS A 173 11.28 -22.73 8.81
CA LYS A 173 11.14 -24.00 9.53
C LYS A 173 11.19 -25.19 8.57
N ALA A 174 11.36 -26.40 9.10
CA ALA A 174 11.44 -27.63 8.31
C ALA A 174 10.14 -27.97 7.54
N ASP A 175 9.00 -27.51 8.03
CA ASP A 175 7.69 -27.59 7.36
C ASP A 175 7.51 -26.53 6.27
N GLY A 176 8.45 -25.58 6.15
CA GLY A 176 8.40 -24.47 5.20
C GLY A 176 7.73 -23.23 5.78
N TYR A 177 7.48 -22.26 4.91
CA TYR A 177 6.80 -21.03 5.25
C TYR A 177 6.04 -20.53 4.02
N LEU A 178 4.74 -20.29 4.14
CA LEU A 178 3.87 -19.84 3.05
C LEU A 178 3.26 -18.48 3.40
N VAL A 179 3.47 -17.52 2.50
CA VAL A 179 2.89 -16.18 2.61
C VAL A 179 2.23 -15.78 1.31
N HIS A 180 1.23 -14.91 1.45
CA HIS A 180 0.47 -14.39 0.34
C HIS A 180 0.52 -12.86 0.32
N TYR A 181 0.72 -12.31 -0.86
CA TYR A 181 0.42 -10.91 -1.16
C TYR A 181 -0.96 -10.85 -1.82
N LEU A 182 -1.81 -9.96 -1.33
CA LEU A 182 -3.25 -9.92 -1.62
C LEU A 182 -3.97 -11.21 -1.17
N GLU A 183 -5.15 -11.52 -1.71
CA GLU A 183 -5.97 -12.64 -1.24
C GLU A 183 -5.31 -14.01 -1.51
N GLN A 184 -5.28 -14.87 -0.48
CA GLN A 184 -4.86 -16.27 -0.60
C GLN A 184 -5.65 -16.99 -1.71
N GLN A 185 -6.97 -16.81 -1.75
CA GLN A 185 -7.82 -17.50 -2.74
C GLN A 185 -7.49 -17.11 -4.19
N ALA A 186 -6.94 -15.91 -4.40
CA ALA A 186 -6.58 -15.42 -5.73
C ALA A 186 -5.17 -15.83 -6.16
N SER A 187 -4.26 -15.96 -5.21
CA SER A 187 -2.87 -16.39 -5.46
C SER A 187 -2.78 -17.91 -5.51
N ASP A 188 -3.25 -18.63 -4.49
CA ASP A 188 -3.42 -20.08 -4.53
C ASP A 188 -4.40 -20.60 -3.45
N PRO A 189 -5.61 -21.06 -3.80
CA PRO A 189 -6.63 -21.53 -2.87
C PRO A 189 -6.34 -22.92 -2.26
N ARG A 190 -5.11 -23.47 -2.39
CA ARG A 190 -4.73 -24.68 -1.65
C ARG A 190 -5.01 -24.48 -0.16
N GLY A 191 -5.57 -25.50 0.50
CA GLY A 191 -5.92 -25.49 1.92
C GLY A 191 -4.74 -25.55 2.89
N LEU A 192 -3.54 -25.10 2.47
CA LEU A 192 -2.45 -24.87 3.41
C LEU A 192 -2.81 -23.63 4.22
N ALA A 193 -2.62 -23.71 5.53
CA ALA A 193 -2.81 -22.54 6.38
C ALA A 193 -1.74 -21.50 6.02
N THR A 194 -2.18 -20.37 5.47
CA THR A 194 -1.32 -19.20 5.28
C THR A 194 -0.74 -18.79 6.62
N GLN A 195 0.59 -18.67 6.72
CA GLN A 195 1.23 -18.19 7.95
C GLN A 195 1.13 -16.68 8.08
N ALA A 196 1.23 -15.92 6.98
CA ALA A 196 1.15 -14.48 7.00
C ALA A 196 0.71 -13.87 5.65
N SER A 197 0.23 -12.63 5.71
CA SER A 197 -0.09 -11.80 4.55
C SER A 197 0.81 -10.58 4.48
N LEU A 198 1.26 -10.23 3.28
CA LEU A 198 2.26 -9.20 3.05
C LEU A 198 1.66 -7.86 2.61
N LEU A 199 2.27 -6.76 3.07
CA LEU A 199 2.00 -5.38 2.65
C LEU A 199 2.61 -5.05 1.28
N ALA A 200 3.74 -5.68 0.96
CA ALA A 200 4.40 -5.61 -0.34
C ALA A 200 4.86 -7.02 -0.72
N PRO A 201 4.89 -7.41 -2.00
CA PRO A 201 5.26 -8.75 -2.45
C PRO A 201 6.79 -8.93 -2.40
N VAL A 202 7.37 -8.86 -1.19
CA VAL A 202 8.81 -8.93 -0.93
C VAL A 202 9.10 -9.88 0.23
N VAL A 203 10.08 -10.76 0.04
CA VAL A 203 10.67 -11.62 1.07
C VAL A 203 12.17 -11.35 1.09
N ASP A 204 12.71 -10.90 2.22
CA ASP A 204 14.15 -10.69 2.39
C ASP A 204 14.76 -11.78 3.28
N LEU A 205 15.78 -12.49 2.77
CA LEU A 205 16.38 -13.65 3.41
C LEU A 205 17.79 -13.35 3.87
N PHE A 206 18.14 -13.88 5.03
CA PHE A 206 19.49 -13.79 5.58
C PHE A 206 19.80 -14.98 6.47
N ALA A 207 21.07 -15.11 6.87
CA ALA A 207 21.50 -16.11 7.81
C ALA A 207 22.66 -15.54 8.64
N ASP A 208 22.80 -16.01 9.87
CA ASP A 208 23.91 -15.61 10.74
C ASP A 208 25.24 -16.03 10.10
N GLY A 209 26.12 -15.05 9.86
CA GLY A 209 27.39 -15.28 9.16
C GLY A 209 27.27 -15.56 7.65
N GLY A 210 26.07 -15.39 7.07
CA GLY A 210 25.87 -15.44 5.61
C GLY A 210 26.66 -14.35 4.87
N PRO A 211 27.05 -14.58 3.61
CA PRO A 211 27.88 -13.63 2.86
C PRO A 211 27.10 -12.39 2.41
N CYS A 212 25.78 -12.50 2.26
CA CYS A 212 24.87 -11.45 1.82
C CYS A 212 23.43 -11.78 2.25
N ARG A 213 22.51 -10.86 1.97
CA ARG A 213 21.07 -11.09 1.95
C ARG A 213 20.60 -11.44 0.54
N VAL A 214 19.46 -12.12 0.47
CA VAL A 214 18.79 -12.54 -0.76
C VAL A 214 17.33 -12.12 -0.69
N ALA A 215 16.90 -11.22 -1.56
CA ALA A 215 15.51 -10.79 -1.64
C ALA A 215 14.81 -11.37 -2.86
N PHE A 216 13.58 -11.80 -2.65
CA PHE A 216 12.64 -12.23 -3.68
C PHE A 216 11.45 -11.27 -3.72
N PHE A 217 11.10 -10.78 -4.90
CA PHE A 217 9.90 -9.96 -5.06
C PHE A 217 9.25 -10.08 -6.44
N ALA A 218 8.01 -9.62 -6.54
CA ALA A 218 7.20 -9.71 -7.74
C ALA A 218 6.32 -8.47 -7.94
N SER A 219 5.51 -8.46 -9.00
CA SER A 219 4.64 -7.33 -9.33
C SER A 219 3.68 -7.00 -8.18
N SER A 220 3.57 -5.70 -7.92
CA SER A 220 2.62 -5.13 -6.95
C SER A 220 1.15 -5.20 -7.41
N THR A 221 0.88 -5.47 -8.69
CA THR A 221 -0.50 -5.43 -9.23
C THR A 221 -1.21 -6.79 -9.22
N GLU A 222 -0.55 -7.82 -8.71
CA GLU A 222 -0.97 -9.20 -8.88
C GLU A 222 -0.94 -9.99 -7.57
N PRO A 223 -1.96 -10.82 -7.30
CA PRO A 223 -1.89 -11.76 -6.19
C PRO A 223 -0.78 -12.78 -6.42
N ILE A 224 0.09 -12.95 -5.44
CA ILE A 224 1.22 -13.90 -5.51
C ILE A 224 1.46 -14.56 -4.16
N PHE A 225 1.93 -15.80 -4.15
CA PHE A 225 2.43 -16.46 -2.95
C PHE A 225 3.95 -16.65 -3.01
N PHE A 226 4.56 -16.73 -1.83
CA PHE A 226 5.95 -17.13 -1.63
C PHE A 226 5.97 -18.33 -0.69
N GLN A 227 6.69 -19.38 -1.05
CA GLN A 227 6.73 -20.63 -0.31
C GLN A 227 8.16 -21.16 -0.18
N ALA A 228 8.62 -21.37 1.06
CA ALA A 228 9.90 -21.99 1.36
C ALA A 228 9.80 -23.53 1.42
N MET A 229 10.95 -24.20 1.33
CA MET A 229 11.11 -25.67 1.46
C MET A 229 10.41 -26.47 0.35
N GLU A 230 10.50 -25.95 -0.88
CA GLU A 230 9.95 -26.54 -2.10
C GLU A 230 11.04 -27.18 -2.96
N GLY A 231 10.64 -27.83 -4.06
CA GLY A 231 11.56 -28.49 -5.00
C GLY A 231 11.96 -29.91 -4.62
N PRO A 232 12.76 -30.60 -5.47
CA PRO A 232 13.14 -32.00 -5.28
C PRO A 232 13.80 -32.34 -3.94
N LEU A 233 14.69 -31.48 -3.44
CA LEU A 233 15.33 -31.67 -2.12
C LEU A 233 14.62 -30.91 -1.00
N ARG A 234 13.50 -30.23 -1.31
CA ARG A 234 12.75 -29.37 -0.38
C ARG A 234 13.61 -28.26 0.22
N THR A 235 14.50 -27.66 -0.57
CA THR A 235 15.36 -26.56 -0.11
C THR A 235 15.26 -25.30 -0.95
N ALA A 236 14.36 -25.29 -1.94
CA ALA A 236 14.11 -24.15 -2.81
C ALA A 236 13.01 -23.22 -2.28
N TRP A 237 13.01 -22.01 -2.83
CA TRP A 237 11.93 -21.04 -2.72
C TRP A 237 11.06 -21.06 -3.97
N ARG A 238 9.75 -20.96 -3.79
CA ARG A 238 8.75 -20.91 -4.85
C ARG A 238 7.99 -19.59 -4.79
N MET A 239 7.83 -18.95 -5.93
CA MET A 239 6.98 -17.78 -6.11
C MET A 239 5.98 -18.12 -7.20
N GLY A 240 4.70 -17.83 -7.01
CA GLY A 240 3.75 -18.12 -8.08
C GLY A 240 2.34 -17.69 -7.79
N ARG A 241 1.48 -18.00 -8.75
CA ARG A 241 0.05 -17.74 -8.64
C ARG A 241 -0.75 -18.64 -9.56
N ARG A 242 -2.03 -18.73 -9.26
CA ARG A 242 -3.04 -19.30 -10.14
C ARG A 242 -3.43 -18.29 -11.20
N VAL A 243 -3.52 -18.77 -12.43
CA VAL A 243 -3.84 -17.97 -13.61
C VAL A 243 -4.89 -18.72 -14.42
N ARG A 244 -5.96 -18.03 -14.78
CA ARG A 244 -6.94 -18.49 -15.76
C ARG A 244 -6.64 -17.83 -17.10
N LEU A 245 -6.37 -18.64 -18.12
CA LEU A 245 -6.06 -18.20 -19.47
C LEU A 245 -7.23 -18.52 -20.39
N ALA A 246 -7.81 -17.50 -21.02
CA ALA A 246 -8.76 -17.65 -22.11
C ALA A 246 -8.10 -18.29 -23.35
N PRO A 247 -8.88 -18.78 -24.34
CA PRO A 247 -8.34 -19.30 -25.59
C PRO A 247 -7.42 -18.27 -26.27
N GLY A 248 -6.21 -18.67 -26.65
CA GLY A 248 -5.22 -17.80 -27.29
C GLY A 248 -4.56 -16.75 -26.39
N GLN A 249 -4.99 -16.62 -25.12
CA GLN A 249 -4.47 -15.60 -24.22
C GLN A 249 -3.01 -15.87 -23.86
N ALA A 250 -2.20 -14.81 -23.91
CA ALA A 250 -0.86 -14.77 -23.37
C ALA A 250 -0.87 -14.07 -22.01
N PHE A 251 0.03 -14.50 -21.13
CA PHE A 251 0.24 -13.92 -19.82
C PHE A 251 1.73 -13.95 -19.48
N GLU A 252 2.22 -12.87 -18.88
CA GLU A 252 3.61 -12.74 -18.47
C GLU A 252 3.67 -12.64 -16.96
N MET A 253 4.55 -13.45 -16.36
CA MET A 253 4.82 -13.38 -14.93
C MET A 253 6.28 -13.02 -14.70
N LYS A 254 6.50 -11.96 -13.92
CA LYS A 254 7.83 -11.51 -13.55
C LYS A 254 8.11 -11.78 -12.08
N ALA A 255 9.33 -12.26 -11.79
CA ALA A 255 9.87 -12.21 -10.45
C ALA A 255 11.34 -11.80 -10.48
N TYR A 256 11.80 -11.35 -9.33
CA TYR A 256 13.11 -10.74 -9.16
C TYR A 256 13.85 -11.41 -8.02
N LEU A 257 15.15 -11.59 -8.24
CA LEU A 257 16.14 -12.05 -7.26
C LEU A 257 17.16 -10.93 -7.08
N PHE A 258 17.30 -10.42 -5.87
CA PHE A 258 18.19 -9.30 -5.54
C PHE A 258 19.18 -9.69 -4.44
N LEU A 259 20.45 -9.35 -4.63
CA LEU A 259 21.53 -9.61 -3.66
C LEU A 259 22.03 -8.30 -3.07
N HIS A 260 22.07 -8.20 -1.74
CA HIS A 260 22.51 -6.99 -1.04
C HIS A 260 23.16 -7.26 0.31
N SER A 261 23.79 -6.24 0.89
CA SER A 261 24.42 -6.29 2.21
C SER A 261 23.67 -5.48 3.28
N GLY A 262 22.73 -4.63 2.88
CA GLY A 262 21.91 -3.83 3.80
C GLY A 262 20.80 -4.63 4.49
N ASP A 263 19.96 -3.95 5.25
CA ASP A 263 18.76 -4.54 5.85
C ASP A 263 17.59 -4.66 4.83
N ALA A 264 16.40 -5.00 5.31
CA ALA A 264 15.22 -5.23 4.46
C ALA A 264 14.76 -3.98 3.69
N SER A 265 15.16 -2.77 4.12
CA SER A 265 14.81 -1.54 3.41
C SER A 265 15.45 -1.45 2.02
N GLU A 266 16.61 -2.09 1.80
CA GLU A 266 17.21 -2.18 0.46
C GLU A 266 16.39 -3.03 -0.49
N ALA A 267 15.84 -4.16 -0.01
CA ALA A 267 14.92 -5.00 -0.77
C ALA A 267 13.64 -4.23 -1.15
N TRP A 268 13.11 -3.42 -0.23
CA TRP A 268 11.93 -2.58 -0.50
C TRP A 268 12.22 -1.50 -1.54
N ALA A 269 13.38 -0.83 -1.44
CA ALA A 269 13.79 0.16 -2.44
C ALA A 269 13.94 -0.46 -3.84
N ALA A 270 14.53 -1.67 -3.93
CA ALA A 270 14.61 -2.41 -5.19
C ALA A 270 13.22 -2.79 -5.72
N PHE A 271 12.32 -3.28 -4.87
CA PHE A 271 10.93 -3.55 -5.25
C PHE A 271 10.23 -2.32 -5.85
N HIS A 272 10.33 -1.16 -5.18
CA HIS A 272 9.72 0.09 -5.68
C HIS A 272 10.30 0.55 -7.01
N ARG A 273 11.57 0.23 -7.28
CA ARG A 273 12.25 0.61 -8.53
C ARG A 273 11.92 -0.32 -9.71
N PHE A 274 11.81 -1.62 -9.47
CA PHE A 274 11.75 -2.62 -10.55
C PHE A 274 10.40 -3.35 -10.67
N ALA A 275 9.65 -3.48 -9.58
CA ALA A 275 8.46 -4.34 -9.52
C ALA A 275 7.17 -3.61 -9.14
N HIS A 276 7.26 -2.35 -8.70
CA HIS A 276 6.13 -1.45 -8.57
C HIS A 276 6.19 -0.37 -9.66
N LYS A 277 5.03 -0.11 -10.30
CA LYS A 277 4.90 0.97 -11.27
C LYS A 277 4.15 2.13 -10.66
N GLU A 278 4.87 3.21 -10.48
CA GLU A 278 4.34 4.49 -10.06
C GLU A 278 3.74 5.23 -11.28
N ASP A 279 2.50 5.70 -11.16
CA ASP A 279 1.79 6.37 -12.26
C ASP A 279 2.08 7.87 -12.35
N PHE A 280 2.42 8.48 -11.21
CA PHE A 280 2.65 9.90 -11.09
C PHE A 280 3.94 10.19 -10.32
N PRO A 281 4.70 11.24 -10.69
CA PRO A 281 5.86 11.62 -9.92
C PRO A 281 5.47 11.96 -8.46
N PRO A 282 6.38 11.75 -7.51
CA PRO A 282 6.19 12.18 -6.12
C PRO A 282 5.84 13.69 -6.04
N ILE A 283 5.07 14.05 -5.02
CA ILE A 283 4.70 15.44 -4.73
C ILE A 283 5.60 15.95 -3.61
N ASP A 284 6.27 17.09 -3.82
CA ASP A 284 7.26 17.57 -2.86
C ASP A 284 6.66 17.99 -1.52
N TRP A 285 5.52 18.69 -1.54
CA TRP A 285 4.92 19.22 -0.31
C TRP A 285 4.50 18.12 0.66
N THR A 286 4.17 16.92 0.18
CA THR A 286 3.73 15.81 1.04
C THR A 286 4.83 15.33 1.99
N ARG A 287 6.09 15.67 1.69
CA ARG A 287 7.28 15.36 2.49
C ARG A 287 7.77 16.53 3.34
N GLN A 288 7.24 17.72 3.13
CA GLN A 288 7.74 18.95 3.77
C GLN A 288 7.12 19.19 5.15
N PHE A 289 5.88 18.77 5.37
CA PHE A 289 5.22 18.96 6.66
C PHE A 289 5.52 17.84 7.66
N ARG A 290 5.37 18.17 8.94
CA ARG A 290 5.57 17.25 10.08
C ARG A 290 4.34 17.09 10.96
N VAL A 291 3.26 17.82 10.70
CA VAL A 291 2.02 17.73 11.48
C VAL A 291 0.82 17.69 10.55
N HIS A 292 0.04 16.62 10.68
CA HIS A 292 -1.25 16.41 10.04
C HIS A 292 -2.36 16.62 11.06
N TYR A 293 -3.20 17.62 10.84
CA TYR A 293 -4.39 17.88 11.64
C TYR A 293 -5.63 17.21 11.04
N TYR A 294 -6.44 16.58 11.88
CA TYR A 294 -7.70 15.95 11.48
C TYR A 294 -8.86 16.51 12.33
N ASP A 295 -9.98 16.87 11.72
CA ASP A 295 -11.17 17.30 12.45
C ASP A 295 -12.39 16.49 12.04
N PHE A 296 -13.05 15.87 13.03
CA PHE A 296 -14.27 15.08 12.85
C PHE A 296 -15.52 15.90 13.12
N LEU A 297 -15.58 17.08 12.49
CA LEU A 297 -16.59 18.09 12.72
C LEU A 297 -16.79 18.37 14.23
N SER A 298 -15.71 18.51 14.98
CA SER A 298 -15.75 18.55 16.45
C SER A 298 -16.40 19.82 17.01
N GLY A 299 -16.76 19.75 18.29
CA GLY A 299 -17.22 20.93 19.05
C GLY A 299 -16.07 21.82 19.51
N VAL A 300 -16.40 23.08 19.83
CA VAL A 300 -15.46 24.00 20.50
C VAL A 300 -15.18 23.48 21.92
N GLU A 301 -16.24 23.08 22.62
CA GLU A 301 -16.19 22.42 23.91
C GLU A 301 -16.26 20.89 23.76
N ALA A 302 -15.67 20.13 24.68
CA ALA A 302 -15.58 18.67 24.61
C ALA A 302 -16.96 17.98 24.48
N ASP A 303 -17.96 18.48 25.20
CA ASP A 303 -19.36 17.99 25.16
C ASP A 303 -20.31 19.00 24.49
N GLY A 304 -19.74 19.96 23.76
CA GLY A 304 -20.50 21.01 23.07
C GLY A 304 -21.11 20.55 21.75
N PRO A 305 -21.96 21.39 21.13
CA PRO A 305 -22.45 21.12 19.78
C PRO A 305 -21.27 21.05 18.80
N ARG A 306 -21.37 20.11 17.86
CA ARG A 306 -20.38 19.88 16.81
C ARG A 306 -20.29 21.05 15.81
N GLY A 307 -19.19 21.08 15.08
CA GLY A 307 -19.02 21.91 13.89
C GLY A 307 -18.30 23.24 14.08
N GLY A 308 -17.71 23.52 15.25
CA GLY A 308 -16.91 24.71 15.51
C GLY A 308 -15.45 24.45 15.93
N GLY A 309 -15.08 23.20 16.19
CA GLY A 309 -13.74 22.83 16.68
C GLY A 309 -12.62 23.12 15.68
N TYR A 310 -12.84 22.89 14.38
CA TYR A 310 -11.92 23.30 13.32
C TYR A 310 -11.54 24.78 13.42
N ASP A 311 -12.56 25.64 13.56
CA ASP A 311 -12.40 27.09 13.54
C ASP A 311 -11.72 27.61 14.82
N ALA A 312 -11.89 26.88 15.93
CA ALA A 312 -11.16 27.12 17.18
C ALA A 312 -9.67 26.76 17.05
N ASP A 313 -9.36 25.60 16.48
CA ASP A 313 -7.99 25.09 16.37
C ASP A 313 -7.16 25.73 15.26
N LEU A 314 -7.80 26.23 14.20
CA LEU A 314 -7.13 26.90 13.08
C LEU A 314 -6.17 28.00 13.55
N LYS A 315 -6.50 28.69 14.64
CA LYS A 315 -5.67 29.75 15.24
C LYS A 315 -4.32 29.24 15.77
N HIS A 316 -4.21 27.95 16.03
CA HIS A 316 -3.03 27.28 16.56
C HIS A 316 -2.21 26.56 15.48
N PHE A 317 -2.64 26.55 14.21
CA PHE A 317 -1.94 25.81 13.16
C PHE A 317 -0.49 26.27 12.98
N GLY A 318 -0.25 27.58 12.99
CA GLY A 318 1.10 28.13 12.89
C GLY A 318 2.00 27.77 14.08
N GLU A 319 1.42 27.77 15.29
CA GLU A 319 2.13 27.41 16.54
C GLU A 319 2.57 25.95 16.54
N PHE A 320 1.73 25.04 16.02
CA PHE A 320 2.00 23.60 15.96
C PHE A 320 2.66 23.16 14.64
N HIS A 321 3.02 24.09 13.75
CA HIS A 321 3.56 23.76 12.43
C HIS A 321 2.70 22.76 11.63
N VAL A 322 1.37 22.88 11.76
CA VAL A 322 0.43 22.10 10.95
C VAL A 322 0.70 22.42 9.48
N GLY A 323 0.97 21.40 8.66
CA GLY A 323 1.20 21.60 7.22
C GLY A 323 0.17 20.89 6.35
N MET A 324 -0.65 20.00 6.91
CA MET A 324 -1.82 19.42 6.26
C MET A 324 -2.98 19.39 7.25
N ALA A 325 -4.19 19.77 6.82
CA ALA A 325 -5.39 19.72 7.65
C ALA A 325 -6.56 19.08 6.89
N SER A 326 -7.10 17.98 7.42
CA SER A 326 -8.20 17.21 6.84
C SER A 326 -9.52 17.50 7.53
N GLN A 327 -10.54 17.79 6.73
CA GLN A 327 -11.92 17.95 7.20
C GLN A 327 -12.67 16.62 7.03
N HIS A 328 -13.09 16.01 8.14
CA HIS A 328 -13.92 14.80 8.22
C HIS A 328 -15.33 15.15 8.70
N GLY A 329 -16.31 14.32 8.32
CA GLY A 329 -17.63 14.37 8.91
C GLY A 329 -18.54 15.46 8.31
N TYR A 330 -18.07 16.13 7.26
CA TYR A 330 -18.78 17.22 6.60
C TYR A 330 -19.98 16.76 5.78
N TYR A 331 -20.12 15.47 5.49
CA TYR A 331 -21.05 14.91 4.51
C TYR A 331 -22.46 14.68 5.08
N LEU A 332 -23.43 14.47 4.18
CA LEU A 332 -24.81 14.11 4.55
C LEU A 332 -24.88 12.69 5.12
N SER A 333 -24.27 11.75 4.40
CA SER A 333 -24.25 10.32 4.76
C SER A 333 -23.07 9.64 4.08
N TYR A 334 -22.60 8.52 4.62
CA TYR A 334 -21.58 7.71 3.94
C TYR A 334 -22.02 7.27 2.54
N GLY A 335 -21.11 7.39 1.59
CA GLY A 335 -21.36 7.14 0.18
C GLY A 335 -22.05 8.29 -0.55
N ASP A 336 -22.43 9.37 0.12
CA ASP A 336 -23.00 10.58 -0.50
C ASP A 336 -22.35 11.83 0.12
N PHE A 337 -21.10 12.06 -0.27
CA PHE A 337 -20.23 13.03 0.40
C PHE A 337 -20.54 14.47 0.00
N ILE A 338 -20.65 14.73 -1.30
CA ILE A 338 -20.92 16.06 -1.85
C ILE A 338 -21.73 15.94 -3.15
N HIS A 339 -22.54 16.96 -3.47
CA HIS A 339 -23.29 17.03 -4.72
C HIS A 339 -23.40 18.50 -5.18
N PRO A 340 -23.23 18.81 -6.48
CA PRO A 340 -23.24 20.20 -6.96
C PRO A 340 -24.55 20.96 -6.70
N ASP A 341 -25.68 20.26 -6.70
CA ASP A 341 -26.99 20.86 -6.44
C ASP A 341 -27.33 21.01 -4.95
N ARG A 342 -26.51 20.45 -4.06
CA ARG A 342 -26.72 20.47 -2.61
C ARG A 342 -26.01 21.68 -2.01
N LYS A 343 -26.78 22.73 -1.70
CA LYS A 343 -26.25 23.96 -1.08
C LYS A 343 -25.99 23.80 0.41
N GLU A 344 -26.96 23.22 1.12
CA GLU A 344 -26.93 23.01 2.57
C GLU A 344 -27.45 21.61 2.90
N TRP A 345 -26.96 21.03 3.99
CA TRP A 345 -27.38 19.72 4.48
C TRP A 345 -27.07 19.51 5.96
N PRO A 346 -27.79 18.60 6.64
CA PRO A 346 -27.43 18.17 7.98
C PRO A 346 -26.29 17.14 7.91
N ALA A 347 -25.21 17.40 8.63
CA ALA A 347 -24.17 16.42 8.94
C ALA A 347 -24.33 15.92 10.39
N MET A 348 -23.78 14.74 10.70
CA MET A 348 -23.87 14.11 12.03
C MET A 348 -25.32 13.95 12.54
N PRO A 349 -26.23 13.35 11.74
CA PRO A 349 -27.68 13.29 12.01
C PRO A 349 -28.06 12.64 13.34
N ASN A 350 -27.25 11.70 13.83
CA ASN A 350 -27.49 10.98 15.07
C ASN A 350 -26.62 11.48 16.24
N ASP A 351 -25.99 12.66 16.12
CA ASP A 351 -25.29 13.26 17.25
C ASP A 351 -26.28 13.59 18.40
N PRO A 352 -25.97 13.25 19.65
CA PRO A 352 -26.84 13.54 20.80
C PRO A 352 -27.12 15.03 21.02
N LYS A 353 -26.30 15.94 20.49
CA LYS A 353 -26.49 17.39 20.55
C LYS A 353 -27.20 17.95 19.32
N GLY A 354 -27.59 17.09 18.39
CA GLY A 354 -28.29 17.41 17.16
C GLY A 354 -27.35 17.57 15.95
N PRO A 355 -27.91 17.51 14.73
CA PRO A 355 -27.16 17.64 13.50
C PRO A 355 -26.51 19.02 13.36
N VAL A 356 -25.43 19.07 12.58
CA VAL A 356 -24.73 20.30 12.21
C VAL A 356 -25.10 20.68 10.80
N THR A 357 -25.57 21.91 10.59
CA THR A 357 -25.75 22.45 9.24
C THR A 357 -24.39 22.66 8.57
N MET A 358 -24.20 22.00 7.45
CA MET A 358 -23.06 22.16 6.55
C MET A 358 -23.52 22.81 5.25
N SER A 359 -22.59 23.53 4.61
CA SER A 359 -22.81 24.14 3.31
C SER A 359 -21.52 24.17 2.50
N LEU A 360 -21.65 24.34 1.18
CA LEU A 360 -20.51 24.53 0.30
C LEU A 360 -19.72 25.78 0.68
N GLU A 361 -20.40 26.87 1.05
CA GLU A 361 -19.78 28.13 1.49
C GLU A 361 -18.93 27.92 2.74
N LYS A 362 -19.44 27.18 3.74
CA LYS A 362 -18.70 26.88 4.97
C LYS A 362 -17.43 26.08 4.67
N MET A 363 -17.54 25.05 3.83
CA MET A 363 -16.38 24.24 3.45
C MET A 363 -15.34 25.03 2.67
N LYS A 364 -15.75 25.85 1.70
CA LYS A 364 -14.87 26.75 0.94
C LYS A 364 -14.16 27.74 1.87
N ALA A 365 -14.90 28.36 2.79
CA ALA A 365 -14.34 29.29 3.75
C ALA A 365 -13.25 28.62 4.62
N ARG A 366 -13.46 27.38 5.04
CA ARG A 366 -12.44 26.60 5.75
C ARG A 366 -11.23 26.32 4.87
N VAL A 367 -11.40 25.79 3.66
CA VAL A 367 -10.30 25.56 2.71
C VAL A 367 -9.44 26.81 2.51
N GLU A 368 -10.08 27.97 2.29
CA GLU A 368 -9.37 29.24 2.14
C GLU A 368 -8.65 29.68 3.42
N ALA A 369 -9.29 29.49 4.58
CA ALA A 369 -8.71 29.87 5.87
C ALA A 369 -7.49 29.01 6.22
N THR A 370 -7.55 27.70 5.94
CA THR A 370 -6.42 26.76 6.05
C THR A 370 -5.26 27.21 5.16
N ARG A 371 -5.54 27.57 3.90
CA ARG A 371 -4.52 28.05 2.97
C ARG A 371 -3.91 29.38 3.42
N ARG A 372 -4.71 30.31 3.97
CA ARG A 372 -4.21 31.55 4.57
C ARG A 372 -3.30 31.32 5.78
N ALA A 373 -3.49 30.22 6.49
CA ALA A 373 -2.62 29.80 7.58
C ALA A 373 -1.33 29.10 7.09
N GLY A 374 -1.11 28.99 5.78
CA GLY A 374 0.06 28.32 5.20
C GLY A 374 -0.02 26.79 5.22
N VAL A 375 -1.24 26.24 5.36
CA VAL A 375 -1.49 24.80 5.51
C VAL A 375 -2.19 24.26 4.27
N HIS A 376 -1.89 23.01 3.88
CA HIS A 376 -2.58 22.32 2.79
C HIS A 376 -3.96 21.80 3.23
N PRO A 377 -5.08 22.37 2.72
CA PRO A 377 -6.41 21.85 3.02
C PRO A 377 -6.65 20.52 2.30
N THR A 378 -7.17 19.54 3.02
CA THR A 378 -7.58 18.25 2.46
C THR A 378 -8.99 17.87 2.91
N ILE A 379 -9.64 17.02 2.12
CA ILE A 379 -11.03 16.61 2.35
C ILE A 379 -11.10 15.11 2.51
N TYR A 380 -11.87 14.66 3.49
CA TYR A 380 -12.13 13.24 3.71
C TYR A 380 -13.06 12.62 2.66
N LEU A 381 -12.80 11.37 2.31
CA LEU A 381 -13.77 10.45 1.70
C LEU A 381 -13.64 9.07 2.33
N HIS A 382 -14.68 8.25 2.26
CA HIS A 382 -14.64 6.86 2.71
C HIS A 382 -14.67 5.90 1.51
N TYR A 383 -13.86 4.84 1.58
CA TYR A 383 -13.62 3.94 0.46
C TYR A 383 -14.74 2.94 0.11
N THR A 384 -15.48 2.40 1.09
CA THR A 384 -16.49 1.35 0.82
C THR A 384 -17.84 1.50 1.53
N ILE A 385 -18.08 2.49 2.39
CA ILE A 385 -19.36 2.55 3.12
C ILE A 385 -20.45 3.24 2.30
N LEU A 386 -21.62 2.62 2.26
CA LEU A 386 -22.90 3.25 1.91
C LEU A 386 -23.85 3.19 3.11
N ASP A 387 -24.45 4.32 3.47
CA ASP A 387 -25.51 4.37 4.46
C ASP A 387 -26.88 4.06 3.85
N GLU A 388 -27.66 3.19 4.48
CA GLU A 388 -29.05 2.89 4.10
C GLU A 388 -29.99 4.10 4.17
N GLY A 389 -29.65 5.11 4.98
CA GLY A 389 -30.37 6.39 5.01
C GLY A 389 -30.00 7.34 3.87
N SER A 390 -29.01 7.01 3.04
CA SER A 390 -28.59 7.86 1.92
C SER A 390 -29.69 8.00 0.86
N PRO A 391 -29.88 9.19 0.25
CA PRO A 391 -30.71 9.35 -0.95
C PRO A 391 -30.29 8.48 -2.13
N LEU A 392 -29.05 7.97 -2.13
CA LEU A 392 -28.50 7.11 -3.17
C LEU A 392 -28.77 5.62 -2.93
N PHE A 393 -29.25 5.23 -1.74
CA PHE A 393 -29.30 3.82 -1.33
C PHE A 393 -30.05 2.95 -2.32
N GLU A 394 -31.28 3.32 -2.72
CA GLU A 394 -32.09 2.51 -3.63
C GLU A 394 -31.42 2.26 -4.99
N LYS A 395 -30.59 3.20 -5.46
CA LYS A 395 -29.87 3.08 -6.73
C LYS A 395 -28.57 2.29 -6.62
N MET A 396 -28.00 2.21 -5.42
CA MET A 396 -26.67 1.65 -5.17
C MET A 396 -26.70 0.32 -4.42
N ARG A 397 -27.82 -0.06 -3.80
CA ARG A 397 -27.94 -1.27 -2.96
C ARG A 397 -27.51 -2.56 -3.67
N ASP A 398 -27.69 -2.65 -4.99
CA ASP A 398 -27.33 -3.83 -5.77
C ASP A 398 -25.80 -4.01 -5.90
N PHE A 399 -25.01 -2.99 -5.54
CA PHE A 399 -23.55 -3.00 -5.54
C PHE A 399 -22.94 -3.32 -4.16
N ILE A 400 -23.77 -3.61 -3.16
CA ILE A 400 -23.31 -4.10 -1.86
C ILE A 400 -22.53 -5.41 -2.06
N GLN A 401 -21.42 -5.57 -1.34
CA GLN A 401 -20.66 -6.81 -1.32
C GLN A 401 -21.49 -7.92 -0.67
N VAL A 402 -21.46 -9.12 -1.24
CA VAL A 402 -22.15 -10.27 -0.64
C VAL A 402 -21.17 -11.35 -0.19
N ASN A 403 -21.54 -12.06 0.88
CA ASN A 403 -20.80 -13.20 1.42
C ASN A 403 -21.04 -14.48 0.59
N GLU A 404 -20.36 -15.58 0.93
CA GLU A 404 -20.50 -16.85 0.21
C GLU A 404 -21.95 -17.39 0.16
N PRO A 405 -22.77 -17.30 1.23
CA PRO A 405 -24.20 -17.54 1.16
C PRO A 405 -25.02 -16.63 0.22
N GLY A 406 -24.45 -15.53 -0.26
CA GLY A 406 -25.12 -14.55 -1.10
C GLY A 406 -25.80 -13.42 -0.32
N GLU A 407 -25.54 -13.29 0.98
CA GLU A 407 -26.13 -12.26 1.83
C GLU A 407 -25.31 -10.96 1.81
N PRO A 408 -25.96 -9.77 1.83
CA PRO A 408 -25.28 -8.48 1.92
C PRO A 408 -24.42 -8.34 3.19
N ILE A 409 -23.22 -7.80 3.02
CA ILE A 409 -22.27 -7.60 4.12
C ILE A 409 -22.45 -6.21 4.74
N GLY A 410 -22.81 -6.17 6.02
CA GLY A 410 -22.80 -4.94 6.81
C GLY A 410 -21.38 -4.47 7.07
N PHE A 411 -21.19 -3.15 7.15
CA PHE A 411 -19.89 -2.57 7.49
C PHE A 411 -19.65 -2.56 9.02
N GLY A 412 -20.68 -2.22 9.80
CA GLY A 412 -20.68 -2.31 11.26
C GLY A 412 -20.31 -1.03 12.00
N TRP A 413 -20.17 0.10 11.29
CA TRP A 413 -20.01 1.41 11.91
C TRP A 413 -21.35 1.99 12.35
N GLU A 414 -21.40 2.54 13.56
CA GLU A 414 -22.59 3.11 14.22
C GLU A 414 -22.30 4.50 14.81
N GLY A 415 -21.65 5.37 14.04
CA GLY A 415 -21.32 6.73 14.46
C GLY A 415 -22.48 7.75 14.42
N PRO A 416 -22.27 8.97 14.93
CA PRO A 416 -23.21 10.08 14.83
C PRO A 416 -23.47 10.52 13.38
N ASP A 417 -22.56 10.18 12.46
CA ASP A 417 -22.68 10.39 11.02
C ASP A 417 -23.44 9.28 10.27
N VAL A 418 -23.88 8.23 10.97
CA VAL A 418 -24.72 7.18 10.41
C VAL A 418 -26.18 7.56 10.58
N ILE A 419 -27.00 7.44 9.54
CA ILE A 419 -28.46 7.68 9.58
C ILE A 419 -29.18 6.39 10.00
N LYS A 420 -28.86 5.27 9.34
CA LYS A 420 -29.50 3.97 9.59
C LYS A 420 -28.47 2.87 9.81
N LYS A 421 -28.07 2.21 8.73
CA LYS A 421 -27.22 1.02 8.73
C LYS A 421 -26.17 1.17 7.64
N THR A 422 -24.95 0.83 7.97
CA THR A 422 -23.82 0.91 7.05
C THR A 422 -23.59 -0.42 6.34
N TRP A 423 -23.45 -0.36 5.03
CA TRP A 423 -23.23 -1.51 4.15
C TRP A 423 -21.85 -1.40 3.50
N LYS A 424 -21.19 -2.55 3.34
CA LYS A 424 -19.90 -2.63 2.66
C LYS A 424 -20.13 -2.77 1.16
N MET A 425 -19.75 -1.74 0.41
CA MET A 425 -19.84 -1.72 -1.05
C MET A 425 -18.71 -2.51 -1.69
N SER A 426 -19.03 -3.16 -2.81
CA SER A 426 -18.06 -3.96 -3.55
C SER A 426 -17.23 -3.10 -4.50
N VAL A 427 -15.91 -3.11 -4.32
CA VAL A 427 -14.98 -2.51 -5.30
C VAL A 427 -14.90 -3.32 -6.61
N ASN A 428 -15.53 -4.49 -6.69
CA ASN A 428 -15.70 -5.20 -7.96
C ASN A 428 -16.89 -4.68 -8.76
N SER A 429 -17.74 -3.80 -8.21
CA SER A 429 -18.76 -3.09 -8.99
C SER A 429 -18.14 -1.88 -9.70
N PRO A 430 -18.17 -1.83 -11.05
CA PRO A 430 -17.77 -0.65 -11.80
C PRO A 430 -18.56 0.61 -11.42
N GLU A 431 -19.84 0.46 -11.09
CA GLU A 431 -20.74 1.55 -10.73
C GLU A 431 -20.36 2.19 -9.39
N TRP A 432 -20.04 1.39 -8.37
CA TRP A 432 -19.53 1.91 -7.10
C TRP A 432 -18.21 2.66 -7.30
N ARG A 433 -17.31 2.12 -8.13
CA ARG A 433 -16.03 2.76 -8.43
C ARG A 433 -16.19 4.10 -9.14
N GLU A 434 -17.01 4.14 -10.19
CA GLU A 434 -17.26 5.40 -10.92
C GLU A 434 -17.94 6.42 -10.02
N HIS A 435 -18.87 5.99 -9.16
CA HIS A 435 -19.51 6.86 -8.17
C HIS A 435 -18.49 7.53 -7.25
N LEU A 436 -17.56 6.78 -6.65
CA LEU A 436 -16.53 7.36 -5.78
C LEU A 436 -15.56 8.27 -6.55
N ILE A 437 -15.18 7.88 -7.78
CA ILE A 437 -14.38 8.75 -8.65
C ILE A 437 -15.11 10.07 -8.92
N GLN A 438 -16.42 10.01 -9.14
CA GLN A 438 -17.24 11.20 -9.35
C GLN A 438 -17.37 12.05 -8.08
N GLN A 439 -17.50 11.43 -6.90
CA GLN A 439 -17.46 12.14 -5.61
C GLN A 439 -16.14 12.89 -5.44
N ALA A 440 -15.00 12.25 -5.75
CA ALA A 440 -13.70 12.91 -5.72
C ALA A 440 -13.62 14.08 -6.72
N ARG A 441 -14.12 13.92 -7.96
CA ARG A 441 -14.18 15.02 -8.94
C ARG A 441 -15.00 16.20 -8.41
N TRP A 442 -16.14 15.95 -7.78
CA TRP A 442 -16.96 17.03 -7.21
C TRP A 442 -16.28 17.69 -6.02
N VAL A 443 -15.61 16.94 -5.14
CA VAL A 443 -14.78 17.53 -4.08
C VAL A 443 -13.74 18.48 -4.68
N MET A 444 -13.00 18.02 -5.69
CA MET A 444 -11.96 18.84 -6.33
C MET A 444 -12.54 20.07 -7.05
N GLU A 445 -13.65 19.92 -7.79
CA GLU A 445 -14.27 21.00 -8.56
C GLU A 445 -14.96 22.05 -7.67
N LEU A 446 -15.66 21.60 -6.63
CA LEU A 446 -16.47 22.47 -5.79
C LEU A 446 -15.64 23.14 -4.69
N LEU A 447 -14.59 22.48 -4.19
CA LEU A 447 -13.85 22.95 -3.02
C LEU A 447 -12.39 23.34 -3.31
N ASP A 448 -11.79 22.84 -4.40
CA ASP A 448 -10.37 23.03 -4.74
C ASP A 448 -9.41 22.83 -3.55
N PRO A 449 -9.45 21.67 -2.86
CA PRO A 449 -8.49 21.33 -1.83
C PRO A 449 -7.15 20.93 -2.48
N ASP A 450 -6.10 20.85 -1.68
CA ASP A 450 -4.78 20.40 -2.13
C ASP A 450 -4.67 18.86 -2.14
N GLY A 451 -5.61 18.17 -1.48
CA GLY A 451 -5.72 16.72 -1.59
C GLY A 451 -6.98 16.13 -0.96
N ILE A 452 -7.09 14.82 -1.09
CA ILE A 452 -8.14 13.99 -0.48
C ILE A 452 -7.48 12.94 0.40
N VAL A 453 -8.03 12.73 1.60
CA VAL A 453 -7.69 11.57 2.44
C VAL A 453 -8.83 10.56 2.30
N LEU A 454 -8.50 9.38 1.79
CA LEU A 454 -9.43 8.31 1.49
C LEU A 454 -9.32 7.22 2.54
N ASP A 455 -10.38 7.05 3.31
CA ASP A 455 -10.35 6.27 4.52
C ASP A 455 -10.69 4.80 4.32
N GLU A 456 -10.08 3.97 5.17
CA GLU A 456 -10.24 2.53 5.23
C GLU A 456 -10.05 1.79 3.90
N THR A 457 -9.01 2.15 3.16
CA THR A 457 -8.67 1.50 1.89
C THR A 457 -8.33 0.02 2.07
N PHE A 458 -7.94 -0.42 3.27
CA PHE A 458 -7.75 -1.83 3.63
C PHE A 458 -8.98 -2.71 3.41
N THR A 459 -10.16 -2.11 3.26
CA THR A 459 -11.42 -2.81 3.00
C THR A 459 -11.53 -3.41 1.60
N ALA A 460 -10.68 -3.00 0.64
CA ALA A 460 -10.52 -3.64 -0.68
C ALA A 460 -9.80 -5.00 -0.65
N TRP A 461 -9.71 -5.62 0.52
CA TRP A 461 -9.14 -6.95 0.68
C TRP A 461 -10.21 -7.96 1.13
N GLY A 462 -10.40 -9.01 0.34
CA GLY A 462 -11.42 -10.03 0.57
C GLY A 462 -12.02 -10.56 -0.72
N TYR A 463 -13.24 -11.09 -0.66
CA TYR A 463 -13.91 -11.70 -1.81
C TYR A 463 -15.36 -11.24 -1.90
N ASP A 464 -15.81 -10.94 -3.12
CA ASP A 464 -17.24 -10.75 -3.42
C ASP A 464 -17.77 -12.04 -4.07
N TYR A 465 -18.91 -12.51 -3.59
CA TYR A 465 -19.57 -13.72 -4.10
C TYR A 465 -20.78 -13.40 -4.98
N HIS A 466 -21.02 -12.12 -5.30
CA HIS A 466 -22.11 -11.73 -6.18
C HIS A 466 -21.97 -12.40 -7.56
N PRO A 467 -23.04 -12.98 -8.14
CA PRO A 467 -22.95 -13.76 -9.39
C PRO A 467 -22.26 -13.02 -10.54
N ASP A 468 -22.55 -11.73 -10.71
CA ASP A 468 -22.06 -10.95 -11.85
C ASP A 468 -20.64 -10.38 -11.69
N ARG A 469 -20.11 -10.35 -10.46
CA ARG A 469 -18.83 -9.68 -10.12
C ARG A 469 -17.99 -10.46 -9.12
N ARG A 470 -18.19 -11.79 -9.12
CA ARG A 470 -17.53 -12.72 -8.21
C ARG A 470 -16.01 -12.65 -8.39
N GLY A 471 -15.29 -12.51 -7.29
CA GLY A 471 -13.83 -12.46 -7.36
C GLY A 471 -13.16 -11.85 -6.13
N PRO A 472 -11.83 -11.88 -6.10
CA PRO A 472 -11.06 -11.10 -5.13
C PRO A 472 -11.36 -9.61 -5.29
N LEU A 473 -11.30 -8.85 -4.20
CA LEU A 473 -11.57 -7.43 -4.20
C LEU A 473 -10.36 -6.60 -4.66
N SER A 474 -9.14 -7.09 -4.42
CA SER A 474 -7.93 -6.32 -4.67
C SER A 474 -7.76 -5.78 -6.10
N PRO A 475 -8.10 -6.50 -7.20
CA PRO A 475 -7.99 -5.92 -8.54
C PRO A 475 -8.92 -4.73 -8.74
N GLY A 476 -10.17 -4.86 -8.28
CA GLY A 476 -11.15 -3.78 -8.31
C GLY A 476 -10.72 -2.58 -7.48
N GLY A 477 -10.13 -2.85 -6.31
CA GLY A 477 -9.62 -1.82 -5.42
C GLY A 477 -8.40 -1.07 -5.96
N ILE A 478 -7.46 -1.78 -6.58
CA ILE A 478 -6.30 -1.21 -7.28
C ILE A 478 -6.75 -0.26 -8.40
N GLU A 479 -7.73 -0.70 -9.20
CA GLU A 479 -8.30 0.13 -10.27
C GLU A 479 -8.98 1.39 -9.71
N LEU A 480 -9.74 1.25 -8.62
CA LEU A 480 -10.37 2.39 -7.95
C LEU A 480 -9.34 3.39 -7.42
N MET A 481 -8.28 2.93 -6.75
CA MET A 481 -7.22 3.82 -6.26
C MET A 481 -6.53 4.59 -7.38
N ARG A 482 -6.21 3.91 -8.49
CA ARG A 482 -5.61 4.55 -9.69
C ARG A 482 -6.57 5.55 -10.31
N GLY A 483 -7.86 5.20 -10.42
CA GLY A 483 -8.90 6.07 -10.95
C GLY A 483 -9.13 7.33 -10.11
N LEU A 484 -9.20 7.18 -8.78
CA LEU A 484 -9.32 8.29 -7.84
C LEU A 484 -8.09 9.20 -7.91
N ARG A 485 -6.89 8.62 -7.90
CA ARG A 485 -5.65 9.39 -7.96
C ARG A 485 -5.53 10.14 -9.28
N ALA A 486 -5.85 9.49 -10.40
CA ALA A 486 -5.89 10.15 -11.70
C ALA A 486 -6.93 11.29 -11.75
N ALA A 487 -8.10 11.10 -11.14
CA ALA A 487 -9.11 12.15 -11.04
C ALA A 487 -8.61 13.35 -10.23
N VAL A 488 -7.98 13.13 -9.08
CA VAL A 488 -7.39 14.21 -8.25
C VAL A 488 -6.26 14.92 -9.00
N ARG A 489 -5.33 14.16 -9.58
CA ARG A 489 -4.18 14.67 -10.36
C ARG A 489 -4.60 15.45 -11.62
N SER A 490 -5.81 15.22 -12.14
CA SER A 490 -6.32 15.99 -13.28
C SER A 490 -6.60 17.48 -12.97
N PHE A 491 -6.65 17.85 -11.69
CA PHE A 491 -6.81 19.24 -11.23
C PHE A 491 -5.47 19.95 -10.98
N GLY A 492 -4.35 19.21 -10.94
CA GLY A 492 -3.01 19.78 -10.79
C GLY A 492 -1.97 18.71 -10.46
N PRO A 493 -0.71 18.86 -10.93
CA PRO A 493 0.37 17.93 -10.62
C PRO A 493 0.78 17.96 -9.14
N ASP A 494 0.32 18.94 -8.37
CA ASP A 494 0.54 19.10 -6.94
C ASP A 494 -0.62 18.60 -6.08
N LYS A 495 -1.73 18.12 -6.68
CA LYS A 495 -2.88 17.61 -5.93
C LYS A 495 -2.66 16.15 -5.50
N ALA A 496 -2.95 15.82 -4.24
CA ALA A 496 -2.59 14.53 -3.65
C ALA A 496 -3.80 13.66 -3.28
N LEU A 497 -3.69 12.34 -3.47
CA LEU A 497 -4.58 11.36 -2.87
C LEU A 497 -3.84 10.55 -1.80
N PHE A 498 -4.24 10.67 -0.54
CA PHE A 498 -3.73 9.85 0.56
C PHE A 498 -4.65 8.66 0.82
N ALA A 499 -4.06 7.50 1.04
CA ALA A 499 -4.79 6.31 1.49
C ALA A 499 -4.77 6.21 3.02
N SER A 500 -5.73 5.49 3.58
CA SER A 500 -5.78 5.14 5.00
C SER A 500 -5.91 3.62 5.13
N ASP A 501 -4.79 2.91 5.09
CA ASP A 501 -4.80 1.46 5.24
C ASP A 501 -4.60 1.01 6.69
N CYS A 502 -4.10 1.88 7.56
CA CYS A 502 -3.74 1.53 8.94
C CYS A 502 -2.72 0.37 9.01
N SER A 503 -1.96 0.14 7.92
CA SER A 503 -1.15 -1.07 7.69
C SER A 503 -1.93 -2.41 7.76
N MET A 504 -3.25 -2.38 7.67
CA MET A 504 -4.10 -3.57 7.54
C MET A 504 -4.31 -3.98 6.08
N GLY A 505 -4.07 -3.06 5.16
CA GLY A 505 -4.04 -3.25 3.71
C GLY A 505 -2.76 -2.68 3.11
N ASN A 506 -2.77 -2.49 1.80
CA ASN A 506 -1.60 -2.15 1.00
C ASN A 506 -1.93 -1.22 -0.17
N PHE A 507 -3.01 -0.45 -0.10
CA PHE A 507 -3.47 0.45 -1.15
C PHE A 507 -2.78 1.82 -1.13
N CYS A 508 -2.06 2.19 -0.06
CA CYS A 508 -1.19 3.37 0.01
C CYS A 508 -0.10 3.39 -1.05
N LEU A 509 0.27 2.20 -1.49
CA LEU A 509 1.25 1.91 -2.52
C LEU A 509 0.68 2.40 -3.89
N TRP A 510 -0.63 2.72 -3.99
CA TRP A 510 -1.34 3.33 -5.14
C TRP A 510 -1.77 4.79 -4.89
N GLY A 511 -1.57 5.30 -3.68
CA GLY A 511 -1.76 6.71 -3.32
C GLY A 511 -0.46 7.53 -3.48
N ASP A 512 -0.53 8.79 -3.06
CA ASP A 512 0.60 9.74 -2.95
C ASP A 512 1.25 9.71 -1.55
N GLY A 513 0.65 8.98 -0.62
CA GLY A 513 1.12 8.79 0.75
C GLY A 513 0.05 8.09 1.58
N GLU A 514 0.37 7.91 2.85
CA GLU A 514 -0.58 7.50 3.88
C GLU A 514 -1.09 8.73 4.63
N GLY A 515 -2.41 8.79 4.85
CA GLY A 515 -3.12 9.78 5.66
C GLY A 515 -3.96 9.12 6.76
N GLY A 516 -3.63 7.87 7.12
CA GLY A 516 -4.55 6.94 7.76
C GLY A 516 -4.43 6.79 9.25
N ASP A 517 -5.35 5.98 9.80
CA ASP A 517 -5.54 5.93 11.23
C ASP A 517 -4.67 4.91 11.96
N HIS A 518 -3.52 5.37 12.42
CA HIS A 518 -2.54 4.49 13.04
C HIS A 518 -2.55 4.54 14.57
N CYS A 519 -3.01 5.66 15.15
CA CYS A 519 -2.75 5.94 16.56
C CYS A 519 -3.84 5.36 17.47
N TYR A 520 -3.80 4.03 17.59
CA TYR A 520 -4.48 3.26 18.62
C TYR A 520 -3.49 2.36 19.36
N ASP A 521 -3.82 1.98 20.60
CA ASP A 521 -2.98 1.08 21.41
C ASP A 521 -2.68 -0.24 20.70
N ARG A 522 -3.68 -0.77 20.00
CA ARG A 522 -3.60 -2.04 19.26
C ARG A 522 -2.69 -2.01 18.02
N LEU A 523 -2.33 -0.83 17.53
CA LEU A 523 -1.46 -0.64 16.37
C LEU A 523 -0.19 0.09 16.80
N LEU A 524 -0.18 1.42 16.74
CA LEU A 524 1.00 2.22 17.06
C LEU A 524 1.53 1.99 18.48
N GLY A 525 0.65 1.71 19.45
CA GLY A 525 1.04 1.33 20.81
C GLY A 525 1.84 0.02 20.87
N HIS A 526 1.65 -0.88 19.91
CA HIS A 526 2.30 -2.19 19.89
C HIS A 526 3.77 -2.09 19.42
N PRO A 527 4.76 -2.61 20.19
CA PRO A 527 6.18 -2.47 19.85
C PRO A 527 6.56 -3.02 18.47
N LEU A 528 6.01 -4.18 18.07
CA LEU A 528 6.26 -4.77 16.75
C LEU A 528 5.86 -3.84 15.60
N TYR A 529 4.87 -2.97 15.80
CA TYR A 529 4.42 -2.03 14.77
C TYR A 529 5.51 -1.01 14.41
N ARG A 530 6.28 -0.55 15.42
CA ARG A 530 7.33 0.48 15.32
C ARG A 530 8.75 -0.09 15.31
N GLN A 531 8.88 -1.40 15.23
CA GLN A 531 10.18 -2.08 15.20
C GLN A 531 10.85 -1.81 13.85
N SER A 532 12.12 -1.44 13.87
CA SER A 532 12.90 -1.23 12.66
C SER A 532 13.40 -2.57 12.07
N PRO A 533 13.50 -2.70 10.73
CA PRO A 533 12.97 -1.79 9.70
C PRO A 533 11.44 -1.65 9.78
N VAL A 534 10.90 -0.43 9.74
CA VAL A 534 9.45 -0.24 9.96
C VAL A 534 8.66 -0.84 8.80
N ARG A 535 7.91 -1.92 9.07
CA ARG A 535 7.21 -2.77 8.09
C ARG A 535 6.42 -2.01 7.02
N TYR A 536 5.81 -0.89 7.41
CA TYR A 536 4.90 -0.17 6.54
C TYR A 536 5.61 0.62 5.44
N MET A 537 6.90 0.92 5.64
CA MET A 537 7.74 1.53 4.62
C MET A 537 7.95 0.62 3.40
N ALA A 538 7.71 -0.69 3.53
CA ALA A 538 7.70 -1.60 2.39
C ALA A 538 6.62 -1.24 1.35
N ALA A 539 5.45 -0.81 1.80
CA ALA A 539 4.36 -0.38 0.92
C ALA A 539 4.52 1.10 0.52
N LEU A 540 4.96 1.97 1.42
CA LEU A 540 5.10 3.39 1.09
C LEU A 540 6.29 3.70 0.19
N GLY A 541 7.39 2.96 0.32
CA GLY A 541 8.66 3.29 -0.32
C GLY A 541 9.09 4.71 0.09
N ASN A 542 9.22 5.59 -0.90
CA ASN A 542 9.61 6.99 -0.68
C ASN A 542 8.41 7.94 -0.45
N LYS A 543 7.19 7.42 -0.31
CA LYS A 543 5.98 8.22 -0.06
C LYS A 543 5.90 8.60 1.41
N ALA A 544 5.22 9.71 1.70
CA ALA A 544 5.10 10.20 3.06
C ALA A 544 4.15 9.31 3.89
N TRP A 545 4.54 9.04 5.13
CA TRP A 545 3.64 8.52 6.16
C TRP A 545 3.14 9.70 7.00
N GLN A 546 1.82 9.90 7.06
CA GLN A 546 1.22 11.01 7.80
C GLN A 546 0.00 10.46 8.55
N PRO A 547 0.11 10.19 9.86
CA PRO A 547 -0.97 9.50 10.57
C PRO A 547 -2.12 10.46 10.90
N CYS A 548 -3.36 9.97 10.73
CA CYS A 548 -4.47 10.37 11.58
C CYS A 548 -4.34 9.69 12.95
N ALA A 549 -4.79 10.36 13.99
CA ALA A 549 -4.50 9.95 15.36
C ALA A 549 -5.67 10.19 16.32
N TRP A 550 -6.54 9.20 16.57
CA TRP A 550 -7.60 9.34 17.60
C TRP A 550 -7.03 9.50 19.01
N LEU A 551 -6.01 8.71 19.36
CA LEU A 551 -5.35 8.76 20.66
C LEU A 551 -4.05 9.58 20.59
N PHE A 552 -4.07 10.72 19.88
CA PHE A 552 -2.84 11.43 19.55
C PHE A 552 -2.04 11.89 20.76
N LYS A 553 -2.71 12.31 21.85
CA LYS A 553 -2.06 12.75 23.08
C LYS A 553 -1.59 11.53 23.87
N SER A 554 -2.47 10.56 24.07
CA SER A 554 -2.16 9.33 24.82
C SER A 554 -1.00 8.55 24.20
N LEU A 555 -0.85 8.62 22.88
CA LEU A 555 0.22 7.97 22.11
C LEU A 555 1.30 8.94 21.61
N TRP A 556 1.38 10.16 22.13
CA TRP A 556 2.35 11.15 21.67
C TRP A 556 3.81 10.66 21.69
N PRO A 557 4.31 10.01 22.76
CA PRO A 557 5.69 9.54 22.78
C PRO A 557 5.99 8.50 21.70
N VAL A 558 5.02 7.62 21.40
CA VAL A 558 5.20 6.58 20.38
C VAL A 558 5.03 7.13 18.96
N GLN A 559 4.23 8.19 18.76
CA GLN A 559 4.17 8.94 17.51
C GLN A 559 5.52 9.60 17.21
N ILE A 560 6.10 10.30 18.19
CA ILE A 560 7.40 10.95 18.04
C ILE A 560 8.53 9.94 17.77
N ASP A 561 8.56 8.82 18.48
CA ASP A 561 9.52 7.74 18.23
C ASP A 561 9.43 7.23 16.77
N LEU A 562 8.21 6.95 16.29
CA LEU A 562 8.02 6.46 14.93
C LEU A 562 8.38 7.54 13.89
N ALA A 563 7.93 8.77 14.08
CA ALA A 563 8.22 9.90 13.20
C ALA A 563 9.73 10.10 13.01
N ARG A 564 10.53 9.98 14.08
CA ARG A 564 12.00 10.03 14.03
C ARG A 564 12.60 8.87 13.25
N LYS A 565 12.08 7.64 13.45
CA LYS A 565 12.61 6.43 12.78
C LYS A 565 12.42 6.43 11.27
N VAL A 566 11.30 6.98 10.80
CA VAL A 566 10.92 6.91 9.37
C VAL A 566 10.94 8.25 8.66
N GLY A 567 11.38 9.33 9.33
CA GLY A 567 11.43 10.68 8.74
C GLY A 567 10.05 11.23 8.39
N ALA A 568 9.06 10.96 9.23
CA ALA A 568 7.66 11.31 8.98
C ALA A 568 7.12 12.40 9.92
N GLY A 569 5.85 12.75 9.74
CA GLY A 569 5.11 13.63 10.64
C GLY A 569 4.36 12.88 11.75
N VAL A 570 3.65 13.67 12.55
CA VAL A 570 2.74 13.22 13.62
C VAL A 570 1.32 13.70 13.35
N GLY A 571 0.37 12.96 13.88
CA GLY A 571 -1.05 13.26 13.79
C GLY A 571 -1.50 14.03 15.02
N VAL A 572 -2.33 15.03 14.81
CA VAL A 572 -3.10 15.72 15.86
C VAL A 572 -4.55 15.75 15.42
N THR A 573 -5.49 15.60 16.35
CA THR A 573 -6.91 15.57 16.00
C THR A 573 -7.73 16.41 16.96
N ASN A 574 -8.80 17.00 16.45
CA ASN A 574 -9.93 17.45 17.23
C ASN A 574 -11.10 16.53 16.89
N GLY A 575 -11.11 15.39 17.54
CA GLY A 575 -11.92 14.25 17.14
C GLY A 575 -11.95 13.22 18.24
N TRP A 576 -12.49 12.05 17.91
CA TRP A 576 -12.83 11.04 18.92
C TRP A 576 -11.58 10.40 19.54
N GLY A 577 -11.75 9.63 20.61
CA GLY A 577 -10.63 9.15 21.42
C GLY A 577 -10.29 10.18 22.51
N ASP A 578 -9.13 10.83 22.42
CA ASP A 578 -8.71 11.79 23.44
C ASP A 578 -9.61 13.05 23.51
N ASN A 579 -10.42 13.32 22.46
CA ASN A 579 -11.39 14.44 22.40
C ASN A 579 -10.76 15.80 22.75
N LEU A 580 -9.49 15.98 22.42
CA LEU A 580 -8.70 17.15 22.82
C LEU A 580 -8.18 17.88 21.58
N GLY A 581 -8.91 18.88 21.09
CA GLY A 581 -8.42 19.77 20.04
C GLY A 581 -7.21 20.59 20.50
N LEU A 582 -6.50 21.21 19.55
CA LEU A 582 -5.33 22.04 19.83
C LEU A 582 -5.63 23.21 20.77
N ALA A 583 -6.85 23.77 20.70
CA ALA A 583 -7.33 24.82 21.57
C ALA A 583 -7.53 24.37 23.03
N ARG A 584 -7.67 23.05 23.27
CA ARG A 584 -7.97 22.46 24.60
C ARG A 584 -6.76 21.83 25.29
N LEU A 585 -5.60 21.81 24.65
CA LEU A 585 -4.35 21.34 25.28
C LEU A 585 -4.01 22.21 26.49
N SER A 586 -3.59 21.56 27.59
CA SER A 586 -2.99 22.27 28.73
C SER A 586 -1.73 23.02 28.28
N GLU A 587 -1.33 24.07 29.00
CA GLU A 587 -0.11 24.81 28.65
C GLU A 587 1.14 23.92 28.70
N GLU A 588 1.17 22.94 29.60
CA GLU A 588 2.27 21.97 29.71
C GLU A 588 2.33 21.08 28.47
N ASP A 589 1.23 20.40 28.13
CA ASP A 589 1.15 19.53 26.95
C ASP A 589 1.48 20.30 25.66
N ARG A 590 0.92 21.51 25.51
CA ARG A 590 1.16 22.40 24.36
C ARG A 590 2.65 22.67 24.20
N ARG A 591 3.34 23.11 25.27
CA ARG A 591 4.78 23.42 25.21
C ARG A 591 5.62 22.18 24.88
N ASP A 592 5.30 21.05 25.48
CA ASP A 592 6.04 19.80 25.27
C ASP A 592 5.88 19.28 23.84
N MET A 593 4.66 19.28 23.32
CA MET A 593 4.37 18.87 21.95
C MET A 593 5.06 19.79 20.93
N ILE A 594 4.99 21.12 21.12
CA ILE A 594 5.67 22.08 20.24
C ILE A 594 7.19 21.88 20.27
N ARG A 595 7.77 21.63 21.44
CA ARG A 595 9.21 21.30 21.56
C ARG A 595 9.54 20.06 20.73
N ASP A 596 8.75 19.01 20.84
CA ASP A 596 9.00 17.75 20.13
C ASP A 596 8.85 17.92 18.61
N ILE A 597 7.83 18.65 18.15
CA ILE A 597 7.64 19.00 16.72
C ILE A 597 8.84 19.78 16.20
N ASN A 598 9.34 20.77 16.95
CA ASN A 598 10.52 21.54 16.58
C ASN A 598 11.79 20.69 16.44
N LEU A 599 11.89 19.56 17.16
CA LEU A 599 12.98 18.61 16.98
C LEU A 599 12.84 17.82 15.68
N LEU A 600 11.62 17.51 15.23
CA LEU A 600 11.36 16.85 13.94
C LEU A 600 11.64 17.75 12.73
N LEU A 601 11.61 19.07 12.89
CA LEU A 601 11.90 20.04 11.82
C LEU A 601 13.39 20.30 11.62
N LYS A 602 14.22 20.00 12.62
CA LYS A 602 15.69 20.21 12.57
C LYS A 602 16.46 19.01 12.03
N GLY A 603 15.87 17.83 12.09
CA GLY A 603 16.40 16.59 11.50
C GLY A 603 15.86 16.41 10.10
#